data_AF-A0A953ITL7-F1
#
_entry.id   AF-A0A953ITL7-F1
#
_cell.length_a   1.000
_cell.length_b   1.000
_cell.length_c   1.000
_cell.angle_alpha   90.00
_cell.angle_beta   90.00
_cell.angle_gamma   90.00
#
_symmetry.space_group_name_H-M   'P 1'
#
loop_
_entity.id
_entity.type
_entity.pdbx_description
1 polymer ?
#
loop_
_entity_poly.entity_id
_entity_poly.type
_entity_poly.pdbx_seq_one_letter_code
_entity_poly.pdbx_strand_id
1 'polypeptide(L)' 'MVAILQTIDGGEVDTALIAHLDREPIFLYPELDDRGWGHEIIPSSCGSTDCEDGVTLRMVRWGS' A
#
# COMPACT_ATOMS: atom_id res chain seq x y z
N MET A 1 8.74 4.05 -3.98
CA MET A 1 8.83 3.95 -2.51
C MET A 1 8.55 5.30 -1.85
N VAL A 2 9.34 6.35 -2.13
CA VAL A 2 9.13 7.70 -1.54
C VAL A 2 7.79 8.33 -1.93
N ALA A 3 7.31 8.12 -3.16
CA ALA A 3 6.05 8.70 -3.63
C ALA A 3 4.85 8.34 -2.75
N ILE A 4 4.75 7.08 -2.29
CA ILE A 4 3.64 6.61 -1.45
C ILE A 4 3.63 7.34 -0.10
N LEU A 5 4.80 7.43 0.55
CA LEU A 5 4.94 8.12 1.83
C LEU A 5 4.70 9.63 1.68
N GLN A 6 5.13 10.24 0.57
CA GLN A 6 4.85 11.65 0.28
C GLN A 6 3.36 11.91 0.03
N THR A 7 2.65 11.00 -0.63
CA THR A 7 1.20 11.12 -0.84
C THR A 7 0.44 11.01 0.49
N ILE A 8 0.89 10.14 1.39
CA ILE A 8 0.35 10.01 2.75
C ILE A 8 0.65 11.27 3.58
N ASP A 9 1.90 11.74 3.58
CA ASP A 9 2.37 12.91 4.32
C ASP A 9 1.75 14.22 3.82
N GLY A 10 1.48 14.30 2.51
CA GLY A 10 0.81 15.43 1.88
C GLY A 10 -0.66 15.61 2.28
N GLY A 11 -1.26 14.65 3.00
CA GLY A 11 -2.64 14.73 3.45
C GLY A 11 -3.68 14.63 2.32
N GLU A 12 -3.27 14.25 1.11
CA GLU A 12 -4.18 14.01 -0.02
C GLU A 12 -5.06 12.77 0.20
N VAL A 13 -4.68 11.92 1.16
CA VAL A 13 -5.34 10.66 1.45
C VAL A 13 -5.77 10.66 2.91
N ASP A 14 -7.06 10.92 3.10
CA ASP A 14 -7.65 11.04 4.44
C ASP A 14 -8.04 9.67 5.03
N THR A 15 -8.37 8.70 4.16
CA THR A 15 -9.04 7.45 4.59
C THR A 15 -8.36 6.16 4.15
N ALA A 16 -7.97 6.03 2.88
CA ALA A 16 -7.34 4.81 2.35
C ALA A 16 -6.54 5.08 1.07
N LEU A 17 -5.36 4.46 0.95
CA LEU A 17 -4.53 4.47 -0.26
C LEU A 17 -4.38 3.05 -0.81
N ILE A 18 -4.55 2.88 -2.13
CA ILE A 18 -4.27 1.63 -2.83
C ILE A 18 -3.05 1.83 -3.72
N ALA A 19 -2.00 1.04 -3.48
CA ALA A 19 -0.79 1.04 -4.29
C ALA A 19 -0.65 -0.31 -5.00
N HIS A 20 -0.56 -0.29 -6.32
CA HIS A 20 -0.17 -1.44 -7.12
C HIS A 20 1.35 -1.49 -7.20
N LEU A 21 1.94 -2.58 -6.71
CA LEU A 21 3.38 -2.75 -6.63
C LEU A 21 3.75 -4.03 -7.36
N ASP A 22 4.74 -3.95 -8.23
CA ASP A 22 5.29 -5.10 -8.95
C ASP A 22 5.89 -6.17 -8.01
N ARG A 23 6.30 -5.78 -6.79
CA ARG A 23 6.76 -6.70 -5.74
C ARG A 23 6.35 -6.24 -4.35
N GLU A 24 6.37 -7.16 -3.39
CA GLU A 24 6.16 -6.88 -1.95
C GLU A 24 7.20 -5.87 -1.42
N PRO A 25 6.79 -4.65 -1.02
CA PRO A 25 7.70 -3.65 -0.51
C PRO A 25 7.89 -3.82 0.99
N ILE A 26 8.70 -4.80 1.37
CA ILE A 26 8.96 -5.17 2.78
C ILE A 26 9.44 -3.98 3.63
N PHE A 27 10.13 -3.02 3.01
CA PHE A 27 10.63 -1.80 3.64
C PHE A 27 9.57 -0.73 3.89
N LEU A 28 8.39 -0.85 3.27
CA LEU A 28 7.31 0.13 3.41
C LEU A 28 6.49 -0.11 4.68
N TYR A 29 6.35 -1.36 5.12
CA TYR A 29 5.60 -1.71 6.32
C TYR A 29 6.06 -0.98 7.59
N PRO A 30 7.37 -0.93 7.94
CA PRO A 30 7.81 -0.19 9.12
C PRO A 30 7.54 1.32 9.01
N GLU A 31 7.64 1.89 7.81
CA GLU A 31 7.37 3.32 7.59
C GLU A 31 5.88 3.66 7.75
N LEU A 32 4.99 2.76 7.34
CA LEU A 32 3.55 2.91 7.55
C LEU A 32 3.19 2.78 9.04
N ASP A 33 3.76 1.79 9.72
CA ASP A 33 3.54 1.53 11.14
C ASP A 33 3.98 2.73 12.01
N ASP A 34 5.18 3.29 11.75
CA ASP A 34 5.70 4.47 12.44
C ASP A 34 4.76 5.69 12.32
N ARG A 35 4.05 5.80 11.19
CA ARG A 35 3.08 6.87 10.90
C ARG A 35 1.65 6.55 11.37
N GLY A 36 1.41 5.38 11.97
CA GLY A 36 0.09 4.93 12.40
C GLY A 36 -0.84 4.48 11.27
N TRP A 37 -0.26 3.98 10.18
CA TRP A 37 -1.00 3.42 9.04
C TRP A 37 -0.94 1.90 9.05
N GLY A 38 -2.12 1.27 9.01
CA GLY A 38 -2.28 -0.15 8.76
C GLY A 38 -2.06 -0.48 7.29
N HIS A 39 -1.55 -1.69 7.02
CA HIS A 39 -1.34 -2.21 5.68
C HIS A 39 -2.04 -3.56 5.52
N GLU A 40 -2.66 -3.79 4.38
CA GLU A 40 -3.39 -5.00 4.02
C GLU A 40 -3.02 -5.40 2.60
N ILE A 41 -2.43 -6.58 2.44
CA ILE A 41 -2.08 -7.11 1.13
C ILE A 41 -3.35 -7.73 0.56
N ILE A 42 -3.84 -7.18 -0.55
CA ILE A 42 -4.93 -7.76 -1.30
C ILE A 42 -4.29 -8.66 -2.36
N PRO A 43 -4.48 -9.99 -2.28
CA PRO A 43 -4.03 -10.87 -3.34
C PRO A 43 -4.79 -10.48 -4.60
N SER A 44 -4.06 -9.97 -5.59
CA SER A 44 -4.58 -9.71 -6.92
C SER A 44 -4.96 -11.06 -7.51
N SER A 45 -6.21 -11.52 -7.30
CA SER A 45 -6.71 -12.77 -7.88
C SER A 45 -6.95 -12.54 -9.35
N CYS A 46 -5.86 -12.53 -10.10
CA CYS A 46 -5.90 -12.49 -11.53
C CYS A 46 -5.90 -13.93 -12.00
N GLY A 47 -7.10 -14.43 -12.32
CA GLY A 47 -7.31 -15.78 -12.88
C GLY A 47 -6.78 -15.92 -14.31
N SER A 48 -5.62 -15.34 -14.64
CA SER A 48 -4.97 -15.45 -15.94
C SER A 48 -3.45 -15.29 -15.79
N THR A 49 -2.70 -16.07 -16.58
CA THR A 49 -1.23 -16.17 -16.61
C THR A 49 -0.51 -14.88 -17.03
N ASP A 50 -1.24 -13.80 -17.29
CA ASP A 50 -0.74 -12.50 -17.76
C ASP A 50 -0.79 -11.41 -16.69
N CYS A 51 -1.16 -11.75 -15.45
CA CYS A 51 -0.89 -10.81 -14.38
C CYS A 51 0.57 -10.88 -14.00
N GLU A 52 1.29 -9.80 -14.31
CA GLU A 52 2.49 -9.42 -13.57
C GLU A 52 2.20 -9.69 -12.08
N ASP A 53 3.15 -10.35 -11.40
CA ASP A 53 3.06 -10.90 -10.03
C ASP A 53 2.98 -9.78 -8.97
N GLY A 54 2.25 -8.72 -9.29
CA GLY A 54 2.12 -7.49 -8.56
C GLY A 54 1.16 -7.65 -7.40
N VAL A 55 1.64 -7.23 -6.24
CA VAL A 55 0.84 -7.14 -5.02
C VAL A 55 0.11 -5.82 -4.98
N THR A 56 -1.18 -5.89 -4.66
CA THR A 56 -1.97 -4.70 -4.37
C THR A 56 -1.92 -4.46 -2.87
N LEU A 57 -1.30 -3.35 -2.46
CA LEU A 57 -1.21 -2.97 -1.06
C LEU A 57 -2.23 -1.90 -0.73
N ARG A 58 -3.14 -2.23 0.17
CA ARG A 58 -4.11 -1.29 0.75
C ARG A 58 -3.57 -0.75 2.05
N MET A 59 -3.49 0.57 2.18
CA MET A 59 -3.02 1.26 3.37
C MET A 59 -4.17 2.07 3.95
N VAL A 60 -4.43 1.92 5.25
CA VAL A 60 -5.54 2.58 5.95
C VAL A 60 -5.02 3.23 7.22
N ARG A 61 -5.48 4.44 7.54
CA ARG A 61 -5.09 5.11 8.78
C ARG A 61 -5.75 4.42 9.97
N TRP A 62 -4.99 4.11 11.02
CA TRP A 62 -5.60 3.59 12.25
C TRP A 62 -6.37 4.71 12.94
N GLY A 63 -7.69 4.53 13.09
CA GLY A 63 -8.57 5.43 13.84
C GLY A 63 -9.52 6.31 13.02
N SER A 64 -10.03 5.82 11.88
CA SER A 64 -11.19 6.45 11.23
C SER A 64 -12.52 5.99 11.83
#